data_AF-A0A841RKL2-F1
#
_entry.id   AF-A0A841RKL2-F1
#
_cell.length_a   1.000
_cell.length_b   1.000
_cell.length_c   1.000
_cell.angle_alpha   90.00
_cell.angle_beta   90.00
_cell.angle_gamma   90.00
#
_symmetry.space_group_name_H-M   'P 1'
#
loop_
_entity.id
_entity.type
_entity.pdbx_description
1 polymer ?
#
loop_
_entity_poly.entity_id
_entity_poly.type
_entity_poly.pdbx_seq_one_letter_code
_entity_poly.pdbx_strand_id
1 'polypeptide(L)' 'MAFLREAVEKQKAFLIQQLVAQGVAEGNVEELYEKTMSEIVNDYEHFCKKFEESNPGLLKLTRYNPYDYEEKQYFH' A
#
# COMPACT_ATOMS: atom_id res chain seq x y z
N MET A 1 -26.67 -1.22 -8.20
CA MET A 1 -25.93 -0.48 -7.15
C MET A 1 -24.57 -0.07 -7.70
N ALA A 2 -24.43 1.17 -8.19
CA ALA A 2 -23.24 1.64 -8.93
C ALA A 2 -22.16 2.29 -8.03
N PHE A 3 -22.54 2.81 -6.86
CA PHE A 3 -21.67 3.60 -5.99
C PHE A 3 -20.49 2.83 -5.39
N LEU A 4 -20.70 1.57 -4.98
CA LEU A 4 -19.62 0.77 -4.40
C LEU A 4 -18.56 0.43 -5.45
N ARG A 5 -19.00 0.08 -6.66
CA ARG A 5 -18.09 -0.20 -7.78
C ARG A 5 -17.25 1.02 -8.11
N GLU A 6 -17.86 2.19 -8.20
CA GLU A 6 -17.15 3.44 -8.47
C GLU A 6 -16.15 3.80 -7.37
N ALA A 7 -16.51 3.60 -6.09
CA ALA A 7 -15.60 3.84 -4.97
C ALA A 7 -14.38 2.90 -5.03
N VAL A 8 -14.58 1.63 -5.35
CA VAL A 8 -13.50 0.65 -5.52
C VAL A 8 -12.59 1.01 -6.70
N GLU A 9 -13.15 1.41 -7.85
CA GLU A 9 -12.34 1.85 -8.99
C GLU A 9 -11.51 3.11 -8.66
N LYS A 10 -12.08 4.07 -7.93
CA LYS A 10 -11.35 5.27 -7.47
C LYS A 10 -10.21 4.92 -6.51
N GLN A 11 -10.44 4.01 -5.57
CA GLN A 11 -9.39 3.51 -4.68
C GLN A 11 -8.27 2.84 -5.46
N LYS A 12 -8.62 2.05 -6.49
CA LYS A 12 -7.66 1.32 -7.33
C LYS A 12 -6.78 2.31 -8.08
N ALA A 13 -7.39 3.30 -8.73
CA ALA A 13 -6.68 4.34 -9.46
C ALA A 13 -5.74 5.14 -8.56
N PHE A 14 -6.18 5.50 -7.35
CA PHE A 14 -5.34 6.21 -6.38
C PHE A 14 -4.08 5.42 -6.01
N LEU A 15 -4.23 4.13 -5.69
CA LEU A 15 -3.09 3.28 -5.32
C LEU A 15 -2.10 3.10 -6.48
N ILE A 16 -2.60 2.90 -7.71
CA ILE A 16 -1.76 2.84 -8.92
C ILE A 16 -0.96 4.13 -9.08
N GLN A 17 -1.60 5.30 -8.91
CA GLN A 17 -0.90 6.58 -9.00
C GLN A 17 0.20 6.73 -7.96
N GLN A 18 -0.01 6.26 -6.72
CA GLN A 18 1.04 6.27 -5.69
C GLN A 18 2.22 5.38 -6.08
N LEU A 19 1.96 4.16 -6.56
CA LEU A 19 3.00 3.24 -7.02
C LEU A 19 3.82 3.81 -8.20
N VAL A 20 3.14 4.47 -9.15
CA VAL A 20 3.81 5.12 -10.28
C VAL A 20 4.64 6.33 -9.82
N ALA A 21 4.09 7.20 -8.97
CA ALA A 21 4.79 8.38 -8.46
C ALA A 21 6.06 8.02 -7.68
N GLN A 22 6.11 6.83 -7.08
CA GLN A 22 7.25 6.31 -6.32
C GLN A 22 8.26 5.55 -7.19
N GLY A 23 8.04 5.47 -8.51
CA GLY A 23 8.95 4.80 -9.44
C GLY A 23 8.90 3.27 -9.37
N VAL A 24 7.91 2.68 -8.69
CA VAL A 24 7.77 1.21 -8.57
C VAL A 24 7.35 0.59 -9.91
N ALA A 25 6.72 1.37 -10.79
CA ALA A 25 6.17 0.91 -12.06
C ALA A 25 6.57 1.79 -13.25
N GLU A 26 7.84 2.15 -13.36
CA GLU A 26 8.38 2.74 -14.59
C GLU A 26 8.37 1.68 -15.72
N GLY A 27 7.45 1.83 -16.68
CA GLY A 27 7.40 1.05 -17.92
C GLY A 27 6.14 0.22 -18.15
N ASN A 28 5.53 -0.31 -17.07
CA ASN A 28 4.41 -1.26 -17.14
C ASN A 28 3.16 -0.76 -16.40
N VAL A 29 2.82 0.52 -16.56
CA VAL A 29 1.63 1.12 -15.93
C VAL A 29 0.35 0.39 -16.36
N GLU A 30 0.31 -0.11 -17.60
CA GLU A 30 -0.83 -0.86 -18.15
C GLU A 30 -1.05 -2.18 -17.41
N GLU A 31 0.02 -2.91 -17.04
CA GLU A 31 -0.07 -4.14 -16.25
C GLU A 31 -0.62 -3.88 -14.84
N LEU A 32 -0.38 -2.70 -14.25
CA LEU A 32 -0.98 -2.34 -12.96
C LEU A 32 -2.51 -2.18 -13.05
N TYR A 33 -3.04 -1.76 -14.18
CA TYR A 33 -4.49 -1.64 -14.35
C TYR A 33 -5.16 -3.00 -14.54
N GLU A 34 -4.43 -4.02 -15.00
CA GLU A 34 -4.92 -5.39 -15.12
C GLU A 34 -4.99 -6.12 -13.77
N LYS A 35 -4.14 -5.72 -12.81
CA LYS A 35 -4.14 -6.29 -11.46
C LYS A 35 -5.47 -6.09 -10.74
N THR A 36 -5.83 -7.06 -9.92
CA THR A 36 -6.95 -6.96 -8.99
C THR A 36 -6.63 -5.93 -7.90
N MET A 37 -7.69 -5.45 -7.23
CA MET A 37 -7.52 -4.53 -6.08
C MET A 37 -6.59 -5.13 -5.01
N SER A 38 -6.76 -6.41 -4.69
CA SER A 38 -5.96 -7.10 -3.67
C SER A 38 -4.47 -7.14 -4.03
N GLU A 39 -4.13 -7.34 -5.30
CA GLU A 39 -2.75 -7.34 -5.76
C GLU A 39 -2.11 -5.95 -5.65
N ILE A 40 -2.82 -4.91 -6.10
CA ILE A 40 -2.35 -3.52 -6.00
C ILE A 40 -2.15 -3.10 -4.55
N VAL A 41 -3.05 -3.53 -3.68
CA VAL A 41 -2.96 -3.34 -2.24
C VAL A 41 -1.71 -4.01 -1.67
N ASN A 42 -1.44 -5.26 -2.04
CA ASN A 42 -0.27 -5.99 -1.56
C ASN A 42 1.03 -5.32 -2.04
N ASP A 43 1.08 -4.89 -3.30
CA ASP A 43 2.23 -4.17 -3.86
C ASP A 43 2.49 -2.86 -3.10
N TYR A 44 1.42 -2.12 -2.80
CA TYR A 44 1.49 -0.88 -2.03
C TYR A 44 1.93 -1.12 -0.58
N GLU A 45 1.41 -2.14 0.09
CA GLU A 45 1.82 -2.50 1.46
C GLU A 45 3.29 -2.91 1.51
N HIS A 46 3.75 -3.70 0.53
CA HIS A 46 5.15 -4.08 0.43
C HIS A 46 6.06 -2.87 0.18
N PHE A 47 5.62 -1.91 -0.64
CA PHE A 47 6.30 -0.63 -0.77
C PHE A 47 6.38 0.10 0.58
N CYS A 48 5.25 0.27 1.28
CA CYS A 48 5.20 0.97 2.57
C CYS A 48 6.17 0.34 3.57
N LYS A 49 6.22 -0.99 3.62
CA LYS A 49 7.14 -1.72 4.50
C LYS A 49 8.60 -1.44 4.17
N LYS A 50 9.00 -1.52 2.89
CA LYS A 50 10.37 -1.19 2.45
C LYS A 50 10.73 0.27 2.76
N PHE A 51 9.78 1.16 2.59
CA PHE A 51 9.95 2.58 2.88
C PHE A 51 10.15 2.84 4.37
N GLU A 52 9.37 2.19 5.24
CA GLU A 52 9.53 2.23 6.70
C GLU A 52 10.87 1.65 7.15
N GLU A 53 11.27 0.50 6.60
CA GLU A 53 12.58 -0.13 6.87
C GLU A 53 13.75 0.79 6.49
N SER A 54 13.61 1.52 5.39
CA SER A 54 14.64 2.48 4.92
C SER A 54 14.62 3.81 5.70
N ASN A 55 13.55 4.12 6.42
CA ASN A 55 13.36 5.37 7.16
C ASN A 55 12.88 5.08 8.60
N PRO A 56 13.74 4.49 9.45
CA PRO A 56 13.38 4.18 10.82
C PRO A 56 13.07 5.47 11.59
N GLY A 57 11.79 5.67 11.95
CA GLY A 57 11.30 6.84 12.69
C GLY A 57 10.22 7.67 11.99
N LEU A 58 9.89 7.36 10.73
CA LEU A 58 8.75 7.95 10.03
C LEU A 58 7.43 7.23 10.41
N LEU A 59 6.29 7.90 10.18
CA LEU A 59 4.95 7.35 10.41
C LEU A 59 4.76 5.99 9.73
N LYS A 60 4.08 5.06 10.42
CA LYS A 60 3.65 3.79 9.83
C LYS A 60 2.59 4.04 8.75
N LEU A 61 2.89 3.62 7.54
CA LEU A 61 2.04 3.68 6.36
C LEU A 61 1.43 2.30 6.05
N THR A 62 1.98 1.23 6.63
CA THR A 62 1.39 -0.11 6.62
C THR A 62 0.05 -0.12 7.37
N ARG A 63 -0.86 -1.02 6.94
CA ARG A 63 -2.16 -1.14 7.58
C ARG A 63 -2.04 -1.72 8.98
N TYR A 64 -3.01 -1.38 9.83
CA TYR A 64 -3.13 -2.01 11.14
C TYR A 64 -3.32 -3.52 10.98
N ASN A 65 -2.37 -4.29 11.48
CA ASN A 65 -2.47 -5.73 11.61
C ASN A 65 -2.71 -6.07 13.10
N PRO A 66 -3.88 -6.62 13.48
CA PRO A 66 -4.17 -6.97 14.87
C PRO A 66 -3.29 -8.11 15.42
N TYR A 67 -2.56 -8.81 14.55
CA TYR A 67 -1.64 -9.88 14.93
C TYR A 67 -0.17 -9.43 15.01
N ASP A 68 0.12 -8.18 14.62
CA ASP A 68 1.41 -7.56 14.91
C ASP A 68 1.38 -7.13 16.38
N TYR A 69 1.55 -8.10 17.28
CA TYR A 69 1.86 -7.83 18.67
C TYR A 69 3.23 -7.14 18.70
N GLU A 70 3.23 -5.81 18.64
CA GLU A 70 4.38 -5.03 19.07
C GLU A 70 4.71 -5.46 20.50
N GLU A 71 5.87 -6.09 20.68
CA GLU A 71 6.50 -6.18 22.00
C GLU A 71 6.53 -4.77 22.57
N LYS A 72 5.59 -4.46 23.46
CA LYS A 72 5.65 -3.25 24.26
C LYS A 72 7.00 -3.29 24.96
N GLN A 73 7.95 -2.46 24.54
CA GLN A 73 9.18 -2.24 25.26
C GLN A 73 8.79 -1.69 26.63
N TYR A 74 8.69 -2.58 27.62
CA TYR A 74 8.63 -2.21 29.01
C TYR A 74 10.03 -1.70 29.37
N PHE A 75 10.18 -0.37 29.36
CA PHE A 75 11.33 0.27 30.01
C PHE A 75 11.21 -0.03 31.51
N HIS A 76 12.10 -0.88 32.01
CA HIS A 76 12.31 -1.14 33.44
C HIS A 76 13.22 -0.08 34.05
#